data_AF-A0A1Y5DFW7-F1
#
_entry.id   AF-A0A1Y5DFW7-F1
#
_cell.length_a   1.000
_cell.length_b   1.000
_cell.length_c   1.000
_cell.angle_alpha   90.00
_cell.angle_beta   90.00
_cell.angle_gamma   90.00
#
_symmetry.space_group_name_H-M   'P 1'
#
loop_
_entity.id
_entity.type
_entity.pdbx_description
1 polymer ?
#
loop_
_entity_poly.entity_id
_entity_poly.type
_entity_poly.pdbx_seq_one_letter_code
_entity_poly.pdbx_strand_id
1 'polypeptide(L)'
;SYLDRVSRRGSRYLYFIVEELEKANLPLEIALLPIVESGFDPFGYSHGRASGPWQFIPSTGRMYGLDQDWWYDGRRDIVSSTRAAIAYLTRLNRMFKGDWLHALAAYNSGEGTVSRAIRRNKKAGKATDFWSLDLPKETRAYVPKLLALGKLFKNPEKYNYQLRTMANEPYFEIVNIGGQIDLAQAADMAGISIDEVYLLNPGFNQWATSPTGPHRLLMPVAKAKTFRSKLVSIPTDERVTWVRYTVESGDNLALIAKHHNTTVNVLQDVNKMSSTLIRVGQQLMIPVAGSKIESYTLSSHQRLLAKQNRSPSQNRIKINYVVKSGDSFWKISQKYKTTSKQLARWNNMGLKDPLFAGQKLVVWLKGEKRVNRTGRSVTKKIIYTIRSGDSLAKVAGKFRVKIADIKKWNPKVTGQKYVQPGDRLTLLINVVAG
;
A
#
# COMPACT_ATOMS: atom_id res chain seq x y z
N SER A 1 -5.97 -11.58 -17.82
CA SER A 1 -6.61 -12.44 -16.81
C SER A 1 -6.23 -12.01 -15.39
N TYR A 2 -6.77 -12.63 -14.33
CA TYR A 2 -6.29 -12.43 -12.94
C TYR A 2 -4.83 -12.88 -12.78
N LEU A 3 -4.50 -14.03 -13.36
CA LEU A 3 -3.18 -14.64 -13.27
C LEU A 3 -2.10 -13.78 -13.93
N ASP A 4 -2.35 -13.20 -15.11
CA ASP A 4 -1.37 -12.31 -15.76
C ASP A 4 -1.01 -11.11 -14.90
N ARG A 5 -2.00 -10.57 -14.17
CA ARG A 5 -1.81 -9.41 -13.30
C ARG A 5 -0.94 -9.77 -12.10
N VAL A 6 -1.20 -10.91 -11.45
CA VAL A 6 -0.40 -11.35 -10.29
C VAL A 6 0.98 -11.80 -10.73
N SER A 7 1.11 -12.47 -11.88
CA SER A 7 2.39 -12.83 -12.51
C SER A 7 3.24 -11.60 -12.80
N ARG A 8 2.67 -10.53 -13.38
CA ARG A 8 3.39 -9.26 -13.63
C ARG A 8 3.81 -8.54 -12.35
N ARG A 9 3.05 -8.68 -11.27
CA ARG A 9 3.42 -8.10 -9.96
C ARG A 9 4.50 -8.93 -9.29
N GLY A 10 4.33 -10.25 -9.28
CA GLY A 10 5.23 -11.21 -8.67
C GLY A 10 6.60 -11.25 -9.33
N SER A 11 6.72 -10.96 -10.63
CA SER A 11 8.01 -10.95 -11.33
C SER A 11 9.07 -10.05 -10.70
N ARG A 12 8.69 -9.05 -9.89
CA ARG A 12 9.65 -8.21 -9.15
C ARG A 12 10.28 -8.89 -7.94
N TYR A 13 9.59 -9.86 -7.34
CA TYR A 13 9.94 -10.39 -6.02
C TYR A 13 10.15 -11.90 -6.01
N LEU A 14 9.61 -12.60 -7.02
CA LEU A 14 9.54 -14.06 -7.03
C LEU A 14 10.92 -14.71 -6.96
N TYR A 15 11.89 -14.19 -7.72
CA TYR A 15 13.27 -14.68 -7.68
C TYR A 15 13.85 -14.65 -6.26
N PHE A 16 13.81 -13.48 -5.61
CA PHE A 16 14.28 -13.31 -4.23
C PHE A 16 13.53 -14.22 -3.23
N ILE A 17 12.21 -14.33 -3.37
CA ILE A 17 11.41 -15.19 -2.49
C ILE A 17 11.79 -16.67 -2.65
N VAL A 18 11.97 -17.13 -3.89
CA VAL A 18 12.38 -18.51 -4.19
C VAL A 18 13.77 -18.76 -3.62
N GLU A 19 14.75 -17.89 -3.85
CA GLU A 19 16.10 -18.05 -3.27
C GLU A 19 16.09 -18.13 -1.75
N GLU A 20 15.32 -17.27 -1.06
CA GLU A 20 15.25 -17.32 0.40
C GLU A 20 14.54 -18.60 0.91
N LEU A 21 13.56 -19.13 0.16
CA LEU A 21 12.91 -20.40 0.48
C LEU A 21 13.85 -21.60 0.28
N GLU A 22 14.64 -21.61 -0.80
CA GLU A 22 15.65 -22.63 -1.08
C GLU A 22 16.71 -22.65 0.02
N LYS A 23 17.23 -21.47 0.41
CA LYS A 23 18.18 -21.34 1.53
C LYS A 23 17.62 -21.88 2.85
N ALA A 24 16.30 -21.75 3.05
CA ALA A 24 15.62 -22.25 4.24
C ALA A 24 15.15 -23.72 4.12
N ASN A 25 15.43 -24.38 2.98
CA ASN A 25 14.96 -25.73 2.67
C ASN A 25 13.44 -25.91 2.84
N LEU A 26 12.66 -24.93 2.39
CA LEU A 26 11.20 -24.94 2.43
C LEU A 26 10.59 -25.29 1.05
N PRO A 27 9.38 -25.87 0.99
CA PRO A 27 8.68 -26.12 -0.27
C PRO A 27 8.50 -24.86 -1.11
N LEU A 28 8.89 -24.90 -2.39
CA LEU A 28 8.87 -23.74 -3.27
C LEU A 28 7.45 -23.28 -3.63
N GLU A 29 6.44 -24.13 -3.48
CA GLU A 29 5.03 -23.73 -3.61
C GLU A 29 4.64 -22.62 -2.63
N ILE A 30 5.38 -22.45 -1.52
CA ILE A 30 5.20 -21.34 -0.59
C ILE A 30 5.43 -19.98 -1.27
N ALA A 31 6.26 -19.92 -2.32
CA ALA A 31 6.44 -18.71 -3.12
C ALA A 31 5.14 -18.24 -3.82
N LEU A 32 4.14 -19.11 -3.92
CA LEU A 32 2.82 -18.80 -4.47
C LEU A 32 1.85 -18.24 -3.42
N LEU A 33 2.18 -18.28 -2.12
CA LEU A 33 1.32 -17.74 -1.07
C LEU A 33 0.96 -16.27 -1.29
N PRO A 34 1.89 -15.35 -1.66
CA PRO A 34 1.53 -13.98 -1.96
C PRO A 34 0.49 -13.81 -3.07
N ILE A 35 0.31 -14.80 -3.96
CA ILE A 35 -0.79 -14.81 -4.95
C ILE A 35 -2.14 -14.96 -4.23
N VAL A 36 -2.23 -15.94 -3.33
CA VAL A 36 -3.46 -16.24 -2.56
C VAL A 36 -3.79 -15.12 -1.58
N GLU A 37 -2.76 -14.50 -0.99
CA GLU A 37 -2.86 -13.49 0.05
C GLU A 37 -3.24 -12.11 -0.48
N SER A 38 -2.38 -11.52 -1.33
CA SER A 38 -2.57 -10.14 -1.83
C SER A 38 -2.62 -10.04 -3.35
N GLY A 39 -2.33 -11.13 -4.07
CA GLY A 39 -2.07 -11.10 -5.50
C GLY A 39 -0.76 -10.37 -5.83
N PHE A 40 0.27 -10.58 -5.02
CA PHE A 40 1.55 -9.85 -5.04
C PHE A 40 1.37 -8.33 -4.98
N ASP A 41 0.32 -7.84 -4.34
CA ASP A 41 0.15 -6.41 -4.10
C ASP A 41 0.98 -6.01 -2.87
N PRO A 42 2.09 -5.26 -3.06
CA PRO A 42 2.95 -4.90 -1.92
C PRO A 42 2.28 -3.89 -0.99
N PHE A 43 1.19 -3.25 -1.42
CA PHE A 43 0.38 -2.34 -0.60
C PHE A 43 -0.96 -2.94 -0.20
N GLY A 44 -1.16 -4.25 -0.40
CA GLY A 44 -2.38 -4.96 -0.06
C GLY A 44 -2.73 -4.79 1.41
N TYR A 45 -3.97 -4.39 1.71
CA TYR A 45 -4.45 -4.18 3.08
C TYR A 45 -5.80 -4.87 3.29
N SER A 46 -5.90 -5.74 4.29
CA SER A 46 -7.11 -6.51 4.58
C SER A 46 -7.97 -5.91 5.70
N HIS A 47 -9.21 -6.40 5.82
CA HIS A 47 -10.11 -6.03 6.93
C HIS A 47 -9.56 -6.42 8.30
N GLY A 48 -8.72 -7.46 8.36
CA GLY A 48 -8.00 -7.91 9.55
C GLY A 48 -6.75 -7.08 9.85
N ARG A 49 -6.53 -5.97 9.13
CA ARG A 49 -5.33 -5.12 9.17
C ARG A 49 -4.08 -5.81 8.65
N ALA A 50 -4.23 -6.93 7.94
CA ALA A 50 -3.10 -7.59 7.29
C ALA A 50 -2.52 -6.69 6.20
N SER A 51 -1.20 -6.66 6.06
CA SER A 51 -0.49 -5.74 5.15
C SER A 51 0.60 -6.46 4.36
N GLY A 52 0.87 -5.97 3.14
CA GLY A 52 1.99 -6.40 2.31
C GLY A 52 1.79 -7.71 1.55
N PRO A 53 2.82 -8.22 0.85
CA PRO A 53 2.70 -9.42 0.01
C PRO A 53 2.31 -10.65 0.83
N TRP A 54 2.84 -10.79 2.04
CA TRP A 54 2.61 -11.92 2.93
C TRP A 54 1.40 -11.76 3.86
N GLN A 55 0.71 -10.61 3.80
CA GLN A 55 -0.49 -10.30 4.61
C GLN A 55 -0.28 -10.55 6.12
N PHE A 56 0.79 -9.98 6.69
CA PHE A 56 0.98 -10.00 8.14
C PHE A 56 -0.01 -9.06 8.85
N ILE A 57 -0.70 -9.55 9.88
CA ILE A 57 -1.42 -8.70 10.84
C ILE A 57 -0.42 -7.98 11.78
N PRO A 58 -0.78 -6.84 12.39
CA PRO A 58 0.18 -6.03 13.17
C PRO A 58 0.84 -6.78 14.34
N SER A 59 0.08 -7.62 15.06
CA SER A 59 0.59 -8.37 16.22
C SER A 59 1.62 -9.42 15.82
N THR A 60 1.29 -10.25 14.84
CA THR A 60 2.21 -11.26 14.30
C THR A 60 3.41 -10.58 13.64
N GLY A 61 3.20 -9.49 12.91
CA GLY A 61 4.30 -8.73 12.32
C GLY A 61 5.34 -8.31 13.37
N ARG A 62 4.90 -7.66 14.47
CA ARG A 62 5.81 -7.28 15.57
C ARG A 62 6.51 -8.48 16.21
N MET A 63 5.81 -9.60 16.38
CA MET A 63 6.40 -10.83 16.93
C MET A 63 7.57 -11.34 16.07
N TYR A 64 7.57 -11.08 14.76
CA TYR A 64 8.65 -11.45 13.84
C TYR A 64 9.50 -10.24 13.38
N GLY A 65 9.56 -9.17 14.19
CA GLY A 65 10.44 -8.02 13.94
C GLY A 65 10.02 -7.12 12.78
N LEU A 66 8.72 -7.12 12.43
CA LEU A 66 8.16 -6.24 11.40
C LEU A 66 7.58 -4.98 12.04
N ASP A 67 8.50 -4.05 12.33
CA ASP A 67 8.21 -2.76 12.95
C ASP A 67 7.32 -1.88 12.08
N GLN A 68 6.53 -1.03 12.74
CA GLN A 68 5.52 -0.17 12.13
C GLN A 68 5.54 1.19 12.81
N ASP A 69 5.89 2.21 12.06
CA ASP A 69 5.87 3.60 12.49
C ASP A 69 5.37 4.53 11.37
N TRP A 70 5.55 5.84 11.53
CA TRP A 70 5.12 6.82 10.55
C TRP A 70 5.91 6.73 9.23
N TRP A 71 7.19 6.37 9.28
CA TRP A 71 8.10 6.26 8.14
C TRP A 71 8.02 4.90 7.44
N TYR A 72 7.79 3.82 8.19
CA TYR A 72 8.05 2.46 7.75
C TYR A 72 7.01 1.46 8.25
N ASP A 73 6.71 0.45 7.44
CA ASP A 73 5.85 -0.69 7.76
C ASP A 73 6.52 -1.98 7.24
N GLY A 74 7.25 -2.66 8.12
CA GLY A 74 8.06 -3.84 7.79
C GLY A 74 7.26 -5.00 7.21
N ARG A 75 5.93 -5.01 7.38
CA ARG A 75 5.04 -6.02 6.78
C ARG A 75 4.97 -5.90 5.27
N ARG A 76 5.30 -4.74 4.73
CA ARG A 76 5.39 -4.49 3.29
C ARG A 76 6.80 -4.68 2.75
N ASP A 77 7.83 -4.40 3.55
CA ASP A 77 9.23 -4.58 3.15
C ASP A 77 9.49 -6.00 2.66
N ILE A 78 9.88 -6.15 1.40
CA ILE A 78 9.97 -7.45 0.72
C ILE A 78 10.97 -8.36 1.43
N VAL A 79 12.11 -7.83 1.85
CA VAL A 79 13.18 -8.61 2.50
C VAL A 79 12.76 -9.04 3.90
N SER A 80 12.37 -8.09 4.75
CA SER A 80 11.99 -8.37 6.12
C SER A 80 10.74 -9.25 6.20
N SER A 81 9.69 -8.95 5.41
CA SER A 81 8.45 -9.73 5.45
C SER A 81 8.62 -11.16 4.90
N THR A 82 9.47 -11.38 3.90
CA THR A 82 9.78 -12.73 3.39
C THR A 82 10.52 -13.56 4.44
N ARG A 83 11.54 -12.99 5.08
CA ARG A 83 12.27 -13.66 6.16
C ARG A 83 11.37 -13.98 7.36
N ALA A 84 10.49 -13.05 7.72
CA ALA A 84 9.48 -13.27 8.76
C ALA A 84 8.48 -14.37 8.37
N ALA A 85 8.03 -14.42 7.11
CA ALA A 85 7.13 -15.47 6.62
C ALA A 85 7.79 -16.85 6.69
N ILE A 86 9.04 -16.95 6.25
CA ILE A 86 9.85 -18.18 6.33
C ILE A 86 9.99 -18.62 7.79
N ALA A 87 10.38 -17.72 8.69
CA ALA A 87 10.52 -18.03 10.12
C ALA A 87 9.20 -18.50 10.73
N TYR A 88 8.08 -17.82 10.40
CA TYR A 88 6.76 -18.17 10.91
C TYR A 88 6.29 -19.54 10.39
N LEU A 89 6.38 -19.78 9.08
CA LEU A 89 5.99 -21.04 8.45
C LEU A 89 6.85 -22.21 8.94
N THR A 90 8.15 -21.99 9.14
CA THR A 90 9.06 -23.00 9.73
C THR A 90 8.61 -23.38 11.14
N ARG A 91 8.28 -22.39 11.99
CA ARG A 91 7.75 -22.65 13.33
C ARG A 91 6.44 -23.43 13.28
N LEU A 92 5.52 -23.03 12.40
CA LEU A 92 4.23 -23.71 12.23
C LEU A 92 4.42 -25.16 11.75
N ASN A 93 5.27 -25.39 10.76
CA ASN A 93 5.56 -26.74 10.28
C ASN A 93 6.13 -27.63 11.39
N ARG A 94 7.07 -27.11 12.19
CA ARG A 94 7.58 -27.81 13.37
C ARG A 94 6.49 -28.10 14.39
N MET A 95 5.63 -27.13 14.68
CA MET A 95 4.51 -27.27 15.62
C MET A 95 3.52 -28.36 15.18
N PHE A 96 3.28 -28.50 13.88
CA PHE A 96 2.42 -29.53 13.31
C PHE A 96 3.19 -30.76 12.82
N LYS A 97 4.40 -31.00 13.34
CA LYS A 97 5.21 -32.21 13.11
C LYS A 97 5.44 -32.53 11.63
N GLY A 98 5.70 -31.51 10.82
CA GLY A 98 5.95 -31.66 9.38
C GLY A 98 4.70 -31.57 8.50
N ASP A 99 3.49 -31.51 9.08
CA ASP A 99 2.27 -31.39 8.28
C ASP A 99 2.08 -29.96 7.73
N TRP A 100 2.41 -29.82 6.45
CA TRP A 100 2.28 -28.55 5.73
C TRP A 100 0.84 -28.08 5.56
N LEU A 101 -0.15 -28.97 5.45
CA LEU A 101 -1.54 -28.55 5.29
C LEU A 101 -2.04 -27.89 6.57
N HIS A 102 -1.69 -28.45 7.73
CA HIS A 102 -1.97 -27.82 9.03
C HIS A 102 -1.19 -26.52 9.22
N ALA A 103 0.09 -26.48 8.86
CA ALA A 103 0.91 -25.27 8.96
C ALA A 103 0.33 -24.12 8.12
N LEU A 104 -0.06 -24.39 6.87
CA LEU A 104 -0.68 -23.40 5.98
C LEU A 104 -2.06 -22.96 6.48
N ALA A 105 -2.88 -23.88 6.99
CA ALA A 105 -4.16 -23.54 7.62
C ALA A 105 -3.99 -22.65 8.86
N ALA A 106 -2.94 -22.92 9.65
CA ALA A 106 -2.60 -22.15 10.83
C ALA A 106 -2.02 -20.77 10.48
N TYR A 107 -1.27 -20.65 9.40
CA TYR A 107 -0.81 -19.36 8.88
C TYR A 107 -2.00 -18.42 8.62
N ASN A 108 -3.07 -18.93 8.01
CA ASN A 108 -4.27 -18.16 7.69
C ASN A 108 -5.20 -17.89 8.89
N SER A 109 -5.44 -18.88 9.75
CA SER A 109 -6.46 -18.79 10.83
C SER A 109 -5.92 -18.71 12.26
N GLY A 110 -4.60 -18.73 12.39
CA GLY A 110 -3.87 -18.83 13.66
C GLY A 110 -3.72 -20.27 14.15
N GLU A 111 -2.56 -20.59 14.73
CA GLU A 111 -2.25 -21.93 15.24
C GLU A 111 -3.27 -22.46 16.26
N GLY A 112 -3.79 -21.60 17.15
CA GLY A 112 -4.74 -22.00 18.17
C GLY A 112 -6.09 -22.43 17.60
N THR A 113 -6.48 -21.93 16.42
CA THR A 113 -7.70 -22.38 15.72
C THR A 113 -7.53 -23.81 15.23
N VAL A 114 -6.42 -24.09 14.54
CA VAL A 114 -6.12 -25.42 14.01
C VAL A 114 -5.91 -26.43 15.14
N SER A 115 -5.12 -26.09 16.17
CA SER A 115 -4.88 -26.99 17.31
C SER A 115 -6.17 -27.33 18.08
N ARG A 116 -7.11 -26.39 18.21
CA ARG A 116 -8.42 -26.67 18.83
C ARG A 116 -9.26 -27.61 17.97
N ALA A 117 -9.27 -27.44 16.65
CA ALA A 117 -9.97 -28.32 15.73
C ALA A 117 -9.40 -29.75 15.80
N ILE A 118 -8.07 -29.91 15.78
CA ILE A 118 -7.39 -31.20 15.93
C ILE A 118 -7.78 -31.87 17.26
N ARG A 119 -7.69 -31.16 18.38
CA ARG A 119 -8.05 -31.71 19.70
C ARG A 119 -9.52 -32.15 19.75
N ARG A 120 -10.42 -31.38 19.14
CA ARG A 120 -11.85 -31.72 19.06
C ARG A 120 -12.07 -33.01 18.28
N ASN A 121 -11.45 -33.17 17.11
CA ASN A 121 -11.57 -34.39 16.31
C ASN A 121 -10.95 -35.59 17.03
N LYS A 122 -9.77 -35.43 17.65
CA LYS A 122 -9.13 -36.49 18.43
C LYS A 122 -10.02 -36.97 19.58
N LYS A 123 -10.66 -36.06 20.33
CA LYS A 123 -11.61 -36.40 21.40
C LYS A 123 -12.84 -37.17 20.88
N ALA A 124 -13.26 -36.87 19.66
CA ALA A 124 -14.39 -37.51 19.00
C ALA A 124 -14.01 -38.79 18.21
N GLY A 125 -12.76 -39.26 18.27
CA GLY A 125 -12.29 -40.42 17.49
C GLY A 125 -12.29 -40.20 15.97
N LYS A 126 -12.29 -38.94 15.50
CA LYS A 126 -12.32 -38.59 14.07
C LYS A 126 -10.91 -38.34 13.54
N ALA A 127 -10.73 -38.49 12.23
CA ALA A 127 -9.51 -38.15 11.54
C ALA A 127 -9.11 -36.68 11.78
N THR A 128 -7.80 -36.42 11.88
CA THR A 128 -7.24 -35.11 12.23
C THR A 128 -6.49 -34.46 11.07
N ASP A 129 -6.57 -35.01 9.86
CA ASP A 129 -6.03 -34.37 8.67
C ASP A 129 -6.81 -33.11 8.31
N PHE A 130 -6.20 -32.20 7.56
CA PHE A 130 -6.78 -30.91 7.18
C PHE A 130 -8.21 -31.02 6.61
N TRP A 131 -8.50 -32.04 5.79
CA TRP A 131 -9.78 -32.19 5.11
C TRP A 131 -10.91 -32.60 6.07
N SER A 132 -10.55 -33.23 7.17
CA SER A 132 -11.47 -33.68 8.22
C SER A 132 -11.72 -32.62 9.31
N LEU A 133 -10.95 -31.54 9.35
CA LEU A 133 -11.07 -30.50 10.39
C LEU A 133 -12.19 -29.49 10.10
N ASP A 134 -12.99 -29.19 11.13
CA ASP A 134 -13.93 -28.07 11.10
C ASP A 134 -13.20 -26.73 11.32
N LEU A 135 -12.69 -26.17 10.22
CA LEU A 135 -11.98 -24.88 10.15
C LEU A 135 -12.86 -23.76 9.56
N PRO A 136 -12.54 -22.47 9.75
CA PRO A 136 -13.25 -21.38 9.11
C PRO A 136 -13.37 -21.56 7.59
N LYS A 137 -14.48 -21.11 6.98
CA LYS A 137 -14.73 -21.24 5.53
C LYS A 137 -13.57 -20.69 4.68
N GLU A 138 -13.00 -19.56 5.09
CA GLU A 138 -11.86 -18.93 4.43
C GLU A 138 -10.63 -19.84 4.42
N THR A 139 -10.32 -20.47 5.55
CA THR A 139 -9.19 -21.37 5.74
C THR A 139 -9.37 -22.69 5.01
N ARG A 140 -10.59 -23.25 5.02
CA ARG A 140 -10.92 -24.44 4.21
C ARG A 140 -10.76 -24.19 2.71
N ALA A 141 -10.94 -22.95 2.25
CA ALA A 141 -10.70 -22.56 0.87
C ALA A 141 -9.24 -22.16 0.59
N TYR A 142 -8.47 -21.80 1.63
CA TYR A 142 -7.11 -21.26 1.50
C TYR A 142 -6.10 -22.30 1.00
N VAL A 143 -5.97 -23.42 1.71
CA VAL A 143 -5.00 -24.48 1.35
C VAL A 143 -5.30 -25.07 -0.03
N PRO A 144 -6.56 -25.39 -0.41
CA PRO A 144 -6.86 -25.89 -1.76
C PRO A 144 -6.52 -24.90 -2.87
N LYS A 145 -6.66 -23.58 -2.65
CA LYS A 145 -6.25 -22.57 -3.64
C LYS A 145 -4.76 -22.65 -3.93
N LEU A 146 -3.92 -22.81 -2.90
CA LEU A 146 -2.49 -22.95 -3.08
C LEU A 146 -2.16 -24.24 -3.85
N LEU A 147 -2.75 -25.36 -3.46
CA LEU A 147 -2.57 -26.64 -4.16
C LEU A 147 -3.01 -26.56 -5.62
N ALA A 148 -4.11 -25.84 -5.91
CA ALA A 148 -4.58 -25.61 -7.27
C ALA A 148 -3.58 -24.77 -8.08
N LEU A 149 -3.01 -23.71 -7.49
CA LEU A 149 -1.96 -22.93 -8.14
C LEU A 149 -0.71 -23.78 -8.42
N GLY A 150 -0.26 -24.59 -7.46
CA GLY A 150 0.86 -25.51 -7.65
C GLY A 150 0.62 -26.49 -8.80
N LYS A 151 -0.57 -27.11 -8.85
CA LYS A 151 -0.95 -28.00 -9.98
C LYS A 151 -0.99 -27.26 -11.32
N LEU A 152 -1.54 -26.05 -11.33
CA LEU A 152 -1.65 -25.21 -12.53
C LEU A 152 -0.27 -24.84 -13.07
N PHE A 153 0.64 -24.35 -12.22
CA PHE A 153 1.99 -23.96 -12.66
C PHE A 153 2.87 -25.16 -13.02
N LYS A 154 2.65 -26.32 -12.40
CA LYS A 154 3.35 -27.57 -12.75
C LYS A 154 2.93 -28.13 -14.10
N ASN A 155 1.65 -28.03 -14.48
CA ASN A 155 1.11 -28.59 -15.73
C ASN A 155 0.14 -27.61 -16.42
N PRO A 156 0.62 -26.47 -16.92
CA PRO A 156 -0.24 -25.40 -17.43
C PRO A 156 -1.06 -25.81 -18.66
N GLU A 157 -0.48 -26.62 -19.54
CA GLU A 157 -1.10 -27.13 -20.77
C GLU A 157 -2.34 -28.00 -20.46
N LYS A 158 -2.27 -28.83 -19.42
CA LYS A 158 -3.41 -29.66 -18.96
C LYS A 158 -4.65 -28.82 -18.60
N TYR A 159 -4.45 -27.57 -18.23
CA TYR A 159 -5.51 -26.64 -17.84
C TYR A 159 -5.78 -25.57 -18.91
N ASN A 160 -5.29 -25.76 -20.14
CA ASN A 160 -5.40 -24.79 -21.24
C ASN A 160 -4.93 -23.38 -20.84
N TYR A 161 -3.89 -23.32 -20.00
CA TYR A 161 -3.33 -22.07 -19.50
C TYR A 161 -1.98 -21.81 -20.13
N GLN A 162 -1.80 -20.64 -20.74
CA GLN A 162 -0.51 -20.23 -21.28
C GLN A 162 0.28 -19.50 -20.20
N LEU A 163 1.41 -20.08 -19.79
CA LEU A 163 2.31 -19.41 -18.85
C LEU A 163 2.97 -18.21 -19.51
N ARG A 164 2.95 -17.09 -18.78
CA ARG A 164 3.83 -15.97 -19.11
C ARG A 164 5.23 -16.32 -18.64
N THR A 165 6.17 -16.41 -19.59
CA THR A 165 7.58 -16.63 -19.28
C THR A 165 8.13 -15.46 -18.46
N MET A 166 8.98 -15.80 -17.49
CA MET A 166 9.75 -14.85 -16.68
C MET A 166 11.17 -15.36 -16.61
N ALA A 167 12.14 -14.46 -16.71
CA ALA A 167 13.53 -14.82 -16.53
C ALA A 167 13.78 -15.23 -15.08
N ASN A 168 14.53 -16.32 -14.88
CA ASN A 168 14.96 -16.74 -13.56
C ASN A 168 16.23 -15.97 -13.16
N GLU A 169 16.06 -14.67 -12.95
CA GLU A 169 17.16 -13.74 -12.66
C GLU A 169 16.74 -12.74 -11.57
N PRO A 170 17.71 -12.19 -10.80
CA PRO A 170 17.41 -11.19 -9.79
C PRO A 170 16.84 -9.93 -10.43
N TYR A 171 15.70 -9.46 -9.91
CA TYR A 171 15.12 -8.19 -10.34
C TYR A 171 15.82 -6.99 -9.69
N PHE A 172 16.21 -7.14 -8.42
CA PHE A 172 16.79 -6.07 -7.61
C PHE A 172 18.01 -6.52 -6.81
N GLU A 173 18.84 -5.56 -6.43
CA GLU A 173 19.88 -5.67 -5.41
C GLU A 173 19.49 -4.87 -4.16
N ILE A 174 20.02 -5.29 -3.01
CA ILE A 174 19.95 -4.52 -1.76
C ILE A 174 21.14 -3.56 -1.72
N VAL A 175 20.86 -2.25 -1.69
CA VAL A 175 21.87 -1.20 -1.55
C VAL A 175 21.76 -0.57 -0.18
N ASN A 176 22.87 -0.57 0.58
CA ASN A 176 22.98 0.18 1.82
C ASN A 176 23.11 1.68 1.48
N ILE A 177 22.22 2.50 2.04
CA ILE A 177 22.20 3.95 1.81
C ILE A 177 22.88 4.73 2.94
N GLY A 178 23.33 4.07 4.01
CA GLY A 178 24.13 4.66 5.10
C GLY A 178 23.44 5.72 5.96
N GLY A 179 22.23 6.14 5.61
CA GLY A 179 21.48 7.16 6.33
C GLY A 179 20.11 7.41 5.69
N GLN A 180 19.43 8.46 6.17
CA GLN A 180 18.16 8.89 5.60
C GLN A 180 18.34 9.43 4.17
N ILE A 181 17.37 9.16 3.29
CA ILE A 181 17.35 9.69 1.92
C ILE A 181 15.93 9.98 1.46
N ASP A 182 15.76 11.05 0.68
CA ASP A 182 14.53 11.33 -0.06
C ASP A 182 14.37 10.33 -1.21
N LEU A 183 13.18 9.72 -1.32
CA LEU A 183 12.92 8.69 -2.32
C LEU A 183 12.87 9.23 -3.75
N ALA A 184 12.51 10.50 -3.96
CA ALA A 184 12.58 11.15 -5.26
C ALA A 184 14.05 11.38 -5.65
N GLN A 185 14.88 11.85 -4.71
CA GLN A 185 16.31 11.97 -4.97
C GLN A 185 16.94 10.61 -5.27
N ALA A 186 16.54 9.55 -4.55
CA ALA A 186 17.00 8.19 -4.84
C ALA A 186 16.57 7.72 -6.24
N ALA A 187 15.35 8.05 -6.67
CA ALA A 187 14.86 7.77 -8.01
C ALA A 187 15.70 8.48 -9.09
N ASP A 188 16.01 9.77 -8.88
CA ASP A 188 16.83 10.58 -9.78
C ASP A 188 18.28 10.08 -9.85
N MET A 189 18.84 9.66 -8.72
CA MET A 189 20.17 9.04 -8.67
C MET A 189 20.20 7.76 -9.53
N ALA A 190 19.23 6.87 -9.33
CA ALA A 190 19.13 5.61 -10.07
C ALA A 190 18.66 5.78 -11.53
N GLY A 191 18.05 6.91 -11.88
CA GLY A 191 17.44 7.13 -13.20
C GLY A 191 16.24 6.21 -13.44
N ILE A 192 15.37 6.07 -12.43
CA ILE A 192 14.12 5.30 -12.48
C ILE A 192 12.94 6.15 -12.00
N SER A 193 11.72 5.68 -12.20
CA SER A 193 10.55 6.37 -11.66
C SER A 193 10.46 6.20 -10.15
N ILE A 194 9.90 7.21 -9.48
CA ILE A 194 9.54 7.15 -8.06
C ILE A 194 8.57 5.99 -7.77
N ASP A 195 7.65 5.68 -8.69
CA ASP A 195 6.76 4.52 -8.59
C ASP A 195 7.55 3.20 -8.49
N GLU A 196 8.62 3.04 -9.27
CA GLU A 196 9.44 1.84 -9.23
C GLU A 196 10.22 1.74 -7.91
N VAL A 197 10.73 2.87 -7.39
CA VAL A 197 11.35 2.93 -6.04
C VAL A 197 10.36 2.46 -4.98
N TYR A 198 9.12 2.98 -4.98
CA TYR A 198 8.09 2.58 -4.02
C TYR A 198 7.63 1.14 -4.18
N LEU A 199 7.52 0.63 -5.41
CA LEU A 199 7.14 -0.76 -5.66
C LEU A 199 8.19 -1.71 -5.12
N LEU A 200 9.48 -1.40 -5.31
CA LEU A 200 10.57 -2.19 -4.74
C LEU A 200 10.72 -1.98 -3.23
N ASN A 201 10.39 -0.79 -2.71
CA ASN A 201 10.55 -0.43 -1.31
C ASN A 201 9.21 -0.05 -0.64
N PRO A 202 8.19 -0.93 -0.67
CA PRO A 202 6.83 -0.60 -0.25
C PRO A 202 6.68 -0.47 1.28
N GLY A 203 7.74 -0.83 2.02
CA GLY A 203 7.87 -0.60 3.45
C GLY A 203 7.83 0.89 3.79
N PHE A 204 8.38 1.77 2.95
CA PHE A 204 8.40 3.20 3.23
C PHE A 204 7.03 3.86 2.98
N ASN A 205 6.58 4.62 3.95
CA ASN A 205 5.27 5.27 3.99
C ASN A 205 5.28 6.68 3.43
N GLN A 206 6.43 7.35 3.53
CA GLN A 206 6.55 8.77 3.29
C GLN A 206 7.43 9.03 2.08
N TRP A 207 7.75 10.31 1.87
CA TRP A 207 8.61 10.82 0.82
C TRP A 207 10.10 10.48 1.04
N ALA A 208 10.51 10.12 2.26
CA ALA A 208 11.86 9.69 2.61
C ALA A 208 11.86 8.38 3.42
N THR A 209 13.06 7.79 3.55
CA THR A 209 13.31 6.70 4.50
C THR A 209 13.29 7.21 5.96
N SER A 210 13.30 6.30 6.93
CA SER A 210 13.33 6.66 8.35
C SER A 210 14.72 7.17 8.77
N PRO A 211 14.82 8.18 9.66
CA PRO A 211 16.08 8.60 10.26
C PRO A 211 16.79 7.47 11.01
N THR A 212 16.04 6.56 11.63
CA THR A 212 16.58 5.45 12.46
C THR A 212 16.75 4.14 11.69
N GLY A 213 16.37 4.11 10.42
CA GLY A 213 16.48 2.95 9.55
C GLY A 213 15.16 2.18 9.36
N PRO A 214 15.17 1.14 8.51
CA PRO A 214 16.34 0.57 7.86
C PRO A 214 16.92 1.48 6.76
N HIS A 215 18.25 1.64 6.76
CA HIS A 215 18.99 2.42 5.75
C HIS A 215 19.42 1.55 4.57
N ARG A 216 18.43 0.90 3.93
CA ARG A 216 18.64 0.14 2.70
C ARG A 216 17.53 0.43 1.70
N LEU A 217 17.87 0.36 0.41
CA LEU A 217 16.91 0.37 -0.69
C LEU A 217 17.14 -0.81 -1.62
N LEU A 218 16.04 -1.41 -2.07
CA LEU A 218 15.99 -2.34 -3.18
C LEU A 218 16.01 -1.54 -4.47
N MET A 219 16.98 -1.82 -5.33
CA MET A 219 17.21 -1.13 -6.60
C MET A 219 17.28 -2.14 -7.74
N PRO A 220 16.74 -1.86 -8.93
CA PRO A 220 16.90 -2.76 -10.06
C PRO A 220 18.37 -3.09 -10.30
N VAL A 221 18.70 -4.36 -10.56
CA VAL A 221 20.10 -4.82 -10.72
C VAL A 221 20.85 -3.92 -11.72
N ALA A 222 20.24 -3.65 -12.87
CA ALA A 222 20.80 -2.80 -13.93
C ALA A 222 21.08 -1.34 -13.50
N LYS A 223 20.52 -0.87 -12.39
CA LYS A 223 20.65 0.51 -11.89
C LYS A 223 21.45 0.61 -10.59
N ALA A 224 21.69 -0.51 -9.91
CA ALA A 224 22.35 -0.53 -8.61
C ALA A 224 23.76 0.08 -8.66
N LYS A 225 24.57 -0.23 -9.68
CA LYS A 225 25.91 0.33 -9.86
C LYS A 225 25.91 1.86 -10.01
N THR A 226 25.03 2.38 -10.88
CA THR A 226 24.87 3.83 -11.09
C THR A 226 24.40 4.52 -9.82
N PHE A 227 23.42 3.93 -9.13
CA PHE A 227 22.91 4.45 -7.87
C PHE A 227 24.00 4.53 -6.79
N ARG A 228 24.78 3.46 -6.59
CA ARG A 228 25.91 3.45 -5.63
C ARG A 228 26.93 4.54 -5.95
N SER A 229 27.27 4.73 -7.22
CA SER A 229 28.26 5.72 -7.64
C SER A 229 27.80 7.15 -7.31
N LYS A 230 26.53 7.48 -7.60
CA LYS A 230 25.97 8.80 -7.25
C LYS A 230 25.73 8.98 -5.76
N LEU A 231 25.37 7.91 -5.05
CA LEU A 231 25.17 7.95 -3.61
C LEU A 231 26.46 8.34 -2.89
N VAL A 232 27.61 7.85 -3.34
CA VAL A 232 28.93 8.21 -2.77
C VAL A 232 29.27 9.69 -3.04
N SER A 233 28.85 10.24 -4.18
CA SER A 233 29.14 11.65 -4.52
C SER A 233 28.31 12.68 -3.73
N ILE A 234 27.25 12.26 -3.03
CA ILE A 234 26.35 13.18 -2.31
C ILE A 234 26.54 12.98 -0.80
N PRO A 235 26.97 14.03 -0.07
CA PRO A 235 27.06 14.02 1.39
C PRO A 235 25.76 13.60 2.06
N THR A 236 25.83 12.93 3.22
CA THR A 236 24.66 12.36 3.90
C THR A 236 23.64 13.41 4.33
N ASP A 237 24.09 14.61 4.67
CA ASP A 237 23.28 15.77 5.07
C ASP A 237 22.52 16.40 3.89
N GLU A 238 23.00 16.23 2.66
CA GLU A 238 22.33 16.69 1.43
C GLU A 238 21.33 15.68 0.85
N ARG A 239 21.19 14.50 1.48
CA ARG A 239 20.28 13.43 1.02
C ARG A 239 18.81 13.66 1.36
N VAL A 240 18.55 14.62 2.23
CA VAL A 240 17.21 15.00 2.69
C VAL A 240 17.16 16.52 2.76
N THR A 241 16.08 17.12 2.30
CA THR A 241 15.87 18.57 2.45
C THR A 241 15.43 18.88 3.86
N TRP A 242 16.16 19.77 4.53
CA TRP A 242 15.86 20.22 5.88
C TRP A 242 15.42 21.67 5.90
N VAL A 243 14.38 21.96 6.67
CA VAL A 243 14.02 23.33 7.05
C VAL A 243 14.46 23.55 8.48
N ARG A 244 15.28 24.59 8.71
CA ARG A 244 15.58 25.09 10.05
C ARG A 244 14.44 26.02 10.47
N TYR A 245 13.71 25.65 11.50
CA TYR A 245 12.61 26.41 12.06
C TYR A 245 13.00 26.97 13.44
N THR A 246 12.75 28.25 13.65
CA THR A 246 12.95 28.89 14.96
C THR A 246 11.60 28.95 15.66
N VAL A 247 11.51 28.37 16.84
CA VAL A 247 10.27 28.33 17.63
C VAL A 247 9.83 29.74 18.00
N GLU A 248 8.58 30.07 17.68
CA GLU A 248 7.94 31.36 17.95
C GLU A 248 7.01 31.30 19.18
N SER A 249 6.61 32.48 19.66
CA SER A 249 5.66 32.56 20.77
C SER A 249 4.31 31.97 20.38
N GLY A 250 3.78 31.05 21.20
CA GLY A 250 2.52 30.34 20.94
C GLY A 250 2.68 28.98 20.25
N ASP A 251 3.90 28.62 19.85
CA ASP A 251 4.17 27.32 19.25
C ASP A 251 4.05 26.16 20.24
N ASN A 252 3.69 25.01 19.66
CA ASN A 252 3.94 23.70 20.25
C ASN A 252 4.27 22.72 19.13
N LEU A 253 4.92 21.60 19.46
CA LEU A 253 5.33 20.62 18.46
C LEU A 253 4.17 20.09 17.60
N ALA A 254 2.94 20.01 18.14
CA ALA A 254 1.80 19.53 17.36
C ALA A 254 1.38 20.53 16.28
N LEU A 255 1.40 21.84 16.58
CA LEU A 255 1.15 22.90 15.59
C LEU A 255 2.25 22.93 14.53
N ILE A 256 3.52 22.92 14.95
CA ILE A 256 4.67 22.90 14.03
C ILE A 256 4.60 21.67 13.13
N ALA A 257 4.42 20.48 13.71
CA ALA A 257 4.32 19.25 12.92
C ALA A 257 3.20 19.31 11.89
N LYS A 258 2.04 19.83 12.27
CA LYS A 258 0.89 20.00 11.37
C LYS A 258 1.19 20.98 10.24
N HIS A 259 1.82 22.12 10.52
CA HIS A 259 2.17 23.12 9.51
C HIS A 259 3.18 22.60 8.50
N HIS A 260 4.12 21.76 8.96
CA HIS A 260 5.16 21.18 8.12
C HIS A 260 4.84 19.77 7.59
N ASN A 261 3.57 19.32 7.70
CA ASN A 261 3.12 18.00 7.23
C ASN A 261 3.97 16.82 7.74
N THR A 262 4.40 16.89 9.01
CA THR A 262 5.16 15.86 9.71
C THR A 262 4.43 15.44 11.00
N THR A 263 5.09 14.73 11.92
CA THR A 263 4.53 14.35 13.22
C THR A 263 5.42 14.80 14.37
N VAL A 264 4.85 14.92 15.56
CA VAL A 264 5.60 15.25 16.79
C VAL A 264 6.74 14.26 17.00
N ASN A 265 6.48 12.94 16.85
CA ASN A 265 7.51 11.92 16.99
C ASN A 265 8.65 12.10 16.00
N VAL A 266 8.35 12.45 14.74
CA VAL A 266 9.39 12.72 13.74
C VAL A 266 10.23 13.93 14.12
N LEU A 267 9.59 15.00 14.59
CA LEU A 267 10.33 16.18 15.08
C LEU A 267 11.22 15.81 16.25
N GLN A 268 10.73 14.97 17.17
CA GLN A 268 11.50 14.49 18.31
C GLN A 268 12.68 13.61 17.88
N ASP A 269 12.46 12.63 17.00
CA ASP A 269 13.48 11.70 16.51
C ASP A 269 14.62 12.46 15.80
N VAL A 270 14.25 13.38 14.91
CA VAL A 270 15.21 14.19 14.14
C VAL A 270 16.02 15.10 15.05
N ASN A 271 15.37 15.75 16.01
CA ASN A 271 16.02 16.70 16.92
C ASN A 271 16.57 16.04 18.19
N LYS A 272 16.56 14.71 18.26
CA LYS A 272 17.00 13.91 19.42
C LYS A 272 16.34 14.37 20.74
N MET A 273 15.06 14.75 20.68
CA MET A 273 14.31 15.24 21.82
C MET A 273 13.55 14.10 22.51
N SER A 274 13.65 14.02 23.84
CA SER A 274 12.88 13.06 24.65
C SER A 274 11.55 13.62 25.18
N SER A 275 11.36 14.94 25.09
CA SER A 275 10.15 15.63 25.56
C SER A 275 9.52 16.45 24.43
N THR A 276 8.27 16.88 24.65
CA THR A 276 7.54 17.76 23.72
C THR A 276 7.71 19.24 24.05
N LEU A 277 8.48 19.56 25.09
CA LEU A 277 8.71 20.92 25.52
C LEU A 277 9.68 21.61 24.55
N ILE A 278 9.27 22.78 24.06
CA ILE A 278 10.07 23.66 23.22
C ILE A 278 10.13 25.04 23.83
N ARG A 279 11.23 25.77 23.57
CA ARG A 279 11.42 27.14 24.04
C ARG A 279 11.42 28.11 22.86
N VAL A 280 10.87 29.29 23.04
CA VAL A 280 10.95 30.37 22.04
C VAL A 280 12.43 30.63 21.71
N GLY A 281 12.75 30.73 20.42
CA GLY A 281 14.11 30.87 19.91
C GLY A 281 14.87 29.54 19.72
N GLN A 282 14.34 28.41 20.19
CA GLN A 282 14.93 27.09 19.93
C GLN A 282 14.88 26.78 18.43
N GLN A 283 15.99 26.27 17.89
CA GLN A 283 16.05 25.82 16.50
C GLN A 283 15.67 24.34 16.40
N LEU A 284 14.76 24.04 15.47
CA LEU A 284 14.33 22.69 15.13
C LEU A 284 14.67 22.40 13.67
N MET A 285 15.21 21.22 13.43
CA MET A 285 15.39 20.64 12.11
C MET A 285 14.12 19.89 11.72
N ILE A 286 13.55 20.24 10.57
CA ILE A 286 12.31 19.66 10.07
C ILE A 286 12.59 19.02 8.72
N PRO A 287 12.43 17.69 8.58
CA PRO A 287 12.58 17.02 7.29
C PRO A 287 11.39 17.41 6.41
N VAL A 288 11.66 17.88 5.20
CA VAL A 288 10.63 18.20 4.20
C VAL A 288 10.92 17.48 2.89
N ALA A 289 9.85 17.18 2.15
CA ALA A 289 9.98 16.60 0.82
C ALA A 289 10.77 17.52 -0.10
N GLY A 290 11.80 16.98 -0.76
CA GLY A 290 12.60 17.74 -1.73
C GLY A 290 11.84 18.07 -3.02
N SER A 291 10.73 17.37 -3.27
CA SER A 291 9.80 17.60 -4.38
C SER A 291 8.37 17.90 -3.90
N LYS A 292 7.51 18.32 -4.82
CA LYS A 292 6.07 18.49 -4.54
C LYS A 292 5.46 17.18 -4.04
N ILE A 293 4.62 17.23 -3.01
CA ILE A 293 4.02 16.04 -2.37
C ILE A 293 3.26 15.14 -3.38
N GLU A 294 2.73 15.71 -4.46
CA GLU A 294 2.06 14.98 -5.54
C GLU A 294 3.01 14.11 -6.40
N SER A 295 4.32 14.35 -6.38
CA SER A 295 5.29 13.48 -7.08
C SER A 295 5.44 12.13 -6.39
N TYR A 296 5.21 12.04 -5.08
CA TYR A 296 5.31 10.81 -4.28
C TYR A 296 4.02 9.98 -4.38
N THR A 297 3.66 9.61 -5.60
CA THR A 297 2.40 8.95 -6.02
C THR A 297 1.98 7.74 -5.16
N LEU A 298 2.95 6.97 -4.66
CA LEU A 298 2.74 5.72 -3.90
C LEU A 298 3.04 5.86 -2.40
N SER A 299 3.30 7.07 -1.92
CA SER A 299 3.30 7.36 -0.47
C SER A 299 1.96 6.99 0.17
N SER A 300 1.97 6.73 1.47
CA SER A 300 0.79 6.32 2.25
C SER A 300 -0.37 7.31 2.08
N HIS A 301 -0.07 8.61 2.15
CA HIS A 301 -1.07 9.66 1.96
C HIS A 301 -1.65 9.67 0.53
N GLN A 302 -0.80 9.64 -0.50
CA GLN A 302 -1.26 9.66 -1.89
C GLN A 302 -2.05 8.40 -2.25
N ARG A 303 -1.64 7.22 -1.75
CA ARG A 303 -2.41 5.97 -1.91
C ARG A 303 -3.80 6.07 -1.28
N LEU A 304 -3.90 6.65 -0.08
CA LEU A 304 -5.18 6.86 0.59
C LEU A 304 -6.06 7.82 -0.22
N LEU A 305 -5.51 8.94 -0.67
CA LEU A 305 -6.23 9.90 -1.52
C LEU A 305 -6.74 9.27 -2.82
N ALA A 306 -5.88 8.54 -3.53
CA ALA A 306 -6.23 7.85 -4.77
C ALA A 306 -7.38 6.86 -4.53
N LYS A 307 -7.34 6.11 -3.44
CA LYS A 307 -8.41 5.19 -3.03
C LYS A 307 -9.70 5.92 -2.69
N GLN A 308 -9.60 7.00 -1.92
CA GLN A 308 -10.74 7.83 -1.50
C GLN A 308 -11.36 8.64 -2.63
N ASN A 309 -10.67 8.87 -3.74
CA ASN A 309 -11.20 9.55 -4.93
C ASN A 309 -11.87 8.59 -5.91
N ARG A 310 -11.61 7.28 -5.79
CA ARG A 310 -12.24 6.27 -6.63
C ARG A 310 -13.61 5.87 -6.07
N SER A 311 -14.69 6.28 -6.76
CA SER A 311 -16.04 5.88 -6.38
C SER A 311 -16.20 4.35 -6.36
N PRO A 312 -16.75 3.75 -5.28
CA PRO A 312 -16.97 2.31 -5.19
C PRO A 312 -17.97 1.75 -6.21
N SER A 313 -18.91 2.57 -6.68
CA SER A 313 -19.91 2.19 -7.68
C SER A 313 -20.37 3.43 -8.46
N GLN A 314 -21.11 3.21 -9.54
CA GLN A 314 -21.83 4.29 -10.20
C GLN A 314 -22.86 4.91 -9.22
N ASN A 315 -23.14 6.20 -9.39
CA ASN A 315 -24.10 6.98 -8.59
C ASN A 315 -23.83 7.01 -7.07
N ARG A 316 -22.57 7.17 -6.67
CA ARG A 316 -22.24 7.51 -5.28
C ARG A 316 -21.67 8.91 -5.16
N ILE A 317 -22.03 9.58 -4.08
CA ILE A 317 -21.56 10.93 -3.72
C ILE A 317 -20.54 10.80 -2.60
N LYS A 318 -19.38 11.43 -2.78
CA LYS A 318 -18.31 11.48 -1.78
C LYS A 318 -18.64 12.55 -0.75
N ILE A 319 -18.60 12.18 0.53
CA ILE A 319 -18.71 13.10 1.67
C ILE A 319 -17.46 12.98 2.51
N ASN A 320 -16.92 14.12 2.92
CA ASN A 320 -15.86 14.19 3.91
C ASN A 320 -16.51 14.39 5.29
N TYR A 321 -16.36 13.41 6.16
CA TYR A 321 -16.84 13.42 7.53
C TYR A 321 -15.68 13.71 8.49
N VAL A 322 -15.89 14.60 9.45
CA VAL A 322 -14.94 14.85 10.54
C VAL A 322 -15.40 14.10 11.76
N VAL A 323 -14.57 13.17 12.24
CA VAL A 323 -14.83 12.35 13.43
C VAL A 323 -15.02 13.25 14.65
N LYS A 324 -16.07 12.98 15.41
CA LYS A 324 -16.39 13.66 16.67
C LYS A 324 -16.05 12.78 17.87
N SER A 325 -15.96 13.38 19.05
CA SER A 325 -15.80 12.61 20.29
C SER A 325 -16.95 11.60 20.45
N GLY A 326 -16.61 10.36 20.80
CA GLY A 326 -17.57 9.27 20.97
C GLY A 326 -18.05 8.59 19.67
N ASP A 327 -17.52 8.98 18.50
CA ASP A 327 -17.79 8.31 17.24
C ASP A 327 -17.18 6.90 17.18
N SER A 328 -17.84 6.03 16.42
CA SER A 328 -17.32 4.72 16.05
C SER A 328 -17.68 4.41 14.60
N PHE A 329 -16.98 3.46 13.98
CA PHE A 329 -17.36 2.99 12.64
C PHE A 329 -18.84 2.59 12.57
N TRP A 330 -19.36 1.97 13.63
CA TRP A 330 -20.77 1.60 13.71
C TRP A 330 -21.68 2.83 13.68
N LYS A 331 -21.48 3.80 14.59
CA LYS A 331 -22.32 5.02 14.66
C LYS A 331 -22.31 5.80 13.35
N ILE A 332 -21.13 6.02 12.78
CA ILE A 332 -20.98 6.73 11.51
C ILE A 332 -21.63 5.95 10.37
N SER A 333 -21.43 4.63 10.31
CA SER A 333 -22.00 3.80 9.25
C SER A 333 -23.53 3.78 9.27
N GLN A 334 -24.13 3.73 10.46
CA GLN A 334 -25.59 3.82 10.66
C GLN A 334 -26.13 5.16 10.17
N LYS A 335 -25.52 6.26 10.61
CA LYS A 335 -25.89 7.62 10.19
C LYS A 335 -25.93 7.79 8.67
N TYR A 336 -24.97 7.17 7.97
CA TYR A 336 -24.83 7.29 6.52
C TYR A 336 -25.35 6.07 5.74
N LYS A 337 -26.17 5.21 6.38
CA LYS A 337 -26.79 4.03 5.76
C LYS A 337 -25.78 3.16 4.98
N THR A 338 -24.62 2.93 5.58
CA THR A 338 -23.54 2.07 5.06
C THR A 338 -23.13 1.04 6.12
N THR A 339 -22.13 0.21 5.85
CA THR A 339 -21.62 -0.77 6.82
C THR A 339 -20.26 -0.34 7.36
N SER A 340 -19.95 -0.71 8.61
CA SER A 340 -18.62 -0.48 9.20
C SER A 340 -17.50 -1.02 8.30
N LYS A 341 -17.73 -2.18 7.65
CA LYS A 341 -16.78 -2.78 6.69
C LYS A 341 -16.55 -1.88 5.47
N GLN A 342 -17.61 -1.32 4.89
CA GLN A 342 -17.49 -0.41 3.76
C GLN A 342 -16.77 0.88 4.15
N LEU A 343 -17.16 1.49 5.28
CA LEU A 343 -16.57 2.72 5.80
C LEU A 343 -15.08 2.57 6.11
N ALA A 344 -14.71 1.51 6.83
CA ALA A 344 -13.31 1.19 7.13
C ALA A 344 -12.52 0.95 5.84
N ARG A 345 -13.09 0.19 4.88
CA ARG A 345 -12.46 -0.07 3.58
C ARG A 345 -12.18 1.21 2.81
N TRP A 346 -13.11 2.17 2.73
CA TRP A 346 -12.91 3.44 2.02
C TRP A 346 -11.77 4.29 2.59
N ASN A 347 -11.50 4.13 3.89
CA ASN A 347 -10.50 4.90 4.61
C ASN A 347 -9.20 4.13 4.85
N ASN A 348 -9.04 2.95 4.23
CA ASN A 348 -7.88 2.07 4.41
C ASN A 348 -7.62 1.69 5.88
N MET A 349 -8.70 1.46 6.64
CA MET A 349 -8.66 1.11 8.05
C MET A 349 -9.24 -0.28 8.27
N GLY A 350 -8.78 -0.95 9.32
CA GLY A 350 -9.41 -2.12 9.91
C GLY A 350 -10.57 -1.73 10.82
N LEU A 351 -11.47 -2.69 11.09
CA LEU A 351 -12.64 -2.45 11.95
C LEU A 351 -12.29 -2.12 13.41
N LYS A 352 -11.08 -2.51 13.85
CA LYS A 352 -10.57 -2.29 15.20
C LYS A 352 -9.57 -1.13 15.25
N ASP A 353 -9.45 -0.34 14.19
CA ASP A 353 -8.56 0.82 14.19
C ASP A 353 -9.24 1.93 15.02
N PRO A 354 -8.49 2.63 15.88
CA PRO A 354 -9.03 3.75 16.64
C PRO A 354 -9.45 4.88 15.68
N LEU A 355 -10.54 5.56 16.04
CA LEU A 355 -10.96 6.80 15.41
C LEU A 355 -10.64 7.96 16.35
N PHE A 356 -9.92 8.96 15.85
CA PHE A 356 -9.55 10.13 16.64
C PHE A 356 -10.45 11.32 16.29
N ALA A 357 -10.88 12.10 17.29
CA ALA A 357 -11.62 13.32 17.05
C ALA A 357 -10.83 14.27 16.12
N GLY A 358 -11.52 14.88 15.15
CA GLY A 358 -10.91 15.71 14.11
C GLY A 358 -10.38 14.93 12.89
N GLN A 359 -10.27 13.60 12.97
CA GLN A 359 -9.87 12.77 11.83
C GLN A 359 -10.89 12.91 10.68
N LYS A 360 -10.40 13.12 9.46
CA LYS A 360 -11.24 13.18 8.26
C LYS A 360 -11.41 11.78 7.66
N LEU A 361 -12.66 11.34 7.53
CA LEU A 361 -13.04 10.10 6.86
C LEU A 361 -13.84 10.41 5.60
N VAL A 362 -13.68 9.56 4.59
CA VAL A 362 -14.51 9.57 3.39
C VAL A 362 -15.65 8.58 3.55
N VAL A 363 -16.85 9.08 3.26
CA VAL A 363 -18.09 8.31 3.24
C VAL A 363 -18.69 8.39 1.84
N TRP A 364 -19.10 7.26 1.27
CA TRP A 364 -19.74 7.22 -0.05
C TRP A 364 -21.22 6.89 0.08
N LEU A 365 -22.06 7.91 -0.09
CA LEU A 365 -23.51 7.75 -0.08
C LEU A 365 -24.04 7.25 -1.41
N LYS A 366 -25.08 6.42 -1.38
CA LYS A 366 -25.86 6.10 -2.57
C LYS A 366 -26.61 7.37 -2.97
N GLY A 367 -26.36 7.87 -4.18
CA GLY A 367 -27.20 8.92 -4.75
C GLY A 367 -28.62 8.37 -4.91
N GLU A 368 -29.61 9.06 -4.37
CA GLU A 368 -30.99 8.74 -4.65
C GLU A 368 -31.23 8.90 -6.16
N LYS A 369 -31.91 7.92 -6.79
CA LYS A 369 -32.46 8.12 -8.13
C LYS A 369 -33.56 9.17 -7.97
N ARG A 370 -33.25 10.45 -8.20
CA ARG A 370 -34.30 11.46 -8.37
C ARG A 370 -35.08 11.11 -9.64
N VAL A 371 -36.29 10.59 -9.45
CA VAL A 371 -37.37 10.69 -10.42
C VAL A 371 -37.64 12.19 -10.62
N ASN A 372 -37.82 12.60 -11.87
CA ASN A 372 -37.92 13.97 -12.36
C ASN A 372 -38.60 14.98 -11.41
N ARG A 373 -37.89 16.07 -11.09
CA ARG A 373 -38.38 17.46 -11.23
C ARG A 373 -37.26 18.47 -10.97
N THR A 374 -36.99 19.27 -12.01
CA THR A 374 -36.37 20.62 -11.99
C THR A 374 -35.15 20.84 -11.11
N GLY A 375 -33.99 20.38 -11.57
CA GLY A 375 -32.70 20.92 -11.17
C GLY A 375 -31.81 20.94 -12.40
N ARG A 376 -31.74 22.08 -13.10
CA ARG A 376 -30.87 22.26 -14.28
C ARG A 376 -29.42 22.10 -13.79
N SER A 377 -28.84 20.91 -13.99
CA SER A 377 -27.39 20.78 -13.99
C SER A 377 -26.89 21.54 -15.20
N VAL A 378 -26.38 22.74 -15.00
CA VAL A 378 -25.77 23.51 -16.07
C VAL A 378 -24.39 22.92 -16.30
N THR A 379 -24.29 22.06 -17.30
CA THR A 379 -23.01 21.57 -17.80
C THR A 379 -22.31 22.73 -18.51
N LYS A 380 -21.24 23.26 -17.93
CA LYS A 380 -20.46 24.33 -18.56
C LYS A 380 -19.41 23.69 -19.47
N LYS A 381 -19.47 24.01 -20.76
CA LYS A 381 -18.45 23.62 -21.75
C LYS A 381 -17.26 24.56 -21.61
N ILE A 382 -16.08 24.01 -21.33
CA ILE A 382 -14.81 24.74 -21.26
C ILE A 382 -13.88 24.15 -22.32
N ILE A 383 -13.15 25.02 -23.02
CA ILE A 383 -12.08 24.61 -23.94
C ILE A 383 -10.75 24.83 -23.23
N TYR A 384 -9.99 23.75 -23.03
CA TYR A 384 -8.67 23.77 -22.38
C TYR A 384 -7.58 23.46 -23.39
N THR A 385 -6.60 24.35 -23.52
CA THR A 385 -5.42 24.13 -24.36
C THR A 385 -4.34 23.43 -23.54
N ILE A 386 -3.87 22.27 -24.02
CA ILE A 386 -2.83 21.46 -23.39
C ILE A 386 -1.51 22.22 -23.38
N ARG A 387 -0.84 22.26 -22.24
CA ARG A 387 0.46 22.92 -22.06
C ARG A 387 1.61 21.91 -22.07
N SER A 388 2.84 22.38 -22.26
CA SER A 388 4.02 21.52 -22.12
C SER A 388 4.04 20.85 -20.75
N GLY A 389 4.16 19.51 -20.73
CA GLY A 389 4.13 18.69 -19.50
C GLY A 389 2.74 18.28 -19.00
N ASP A 390 1.65 18.67 -19.69
CA ASP A 390 0.31 18.16 -19.39
C ASP A 390 0.13 16.72 -19.89
N SER A 391 -0.71 15.97 -19.19
CA SER A 391 -1.22 14.68 -19.64
C SER A 391 -2.72 14.63 -19.44
N LEU A 392 -3.43 13.75 -20.16
CA LEU A 392 -4.86 13.55 -19.94
C LEU A 392 -5.19 13.24 -18.47
N ALA A 393 -4.28 12.59 -17.74
CA ALA A 393 -4.42 12.33 -16.31
C ALA A 393 -4.32 13.62 -15.47
N LYS A 394 -3.34 14.50 -15.76
CA LYS A 394 -3.23 15.81 -15.09
C LYS A 394 -4.44 16.69 -15.37
N VAL A 395 -4.90 16.74 -16.63
CA VAL A 395 -6.08 17.52 -17.03
C VAL A 395 -7.36 16.95 -16.38
N ALA A 396 -7.53 15.63 -16.38
CA ALA A 396 -8.63 14.94 -15.69
C ALA A 396 -8.67 15.28 -14.19
N GLY A 397 -7.51 15.24 -13.52
CA GLY A 397 -7.38 15.63 -12.11
C GLY A 397 -7.75 17.10 -11.86
N LYS A 398 -7.23 18.00 -12.70
CA LYS A 398 -7.46 19.45 -12.60
C LYS A 398 -8.94 19.82 -12.73
N PHE A 399 -9.64 19.22 -13.69
CA PHE A 399 -11.05 19.53 -13.97
C PHE A 399 -12.03 18.56 -13.32
N ARG A 400 -11.55 17.63 -12.49
CA ARG A 400 -12.34 16.61 -11.77
C ARG A 400 -13.25 15.79 -12.70
N VAL A 401 -12.77 15.49 -13.90
CA VAL A 401 -13.46 14.65 -14.90
C VAL A 401 -12.67 13.37 -15.11
N LYS A 402 -13.29 12.30 -15.63
CA LYS A 402 -12.55 11.05 -15.89
C LYS A 402 -11.80 11.17 -17.22
N ILE A 403 -10.64 10.51 -17.30
CA ILE A 403 -9.88 10.39 -18.56
C ILE A 403 -10.75 9.79 -19.67
N ALA A 404 -11.58 8.78 -19.34
CA ALA A 404 -12.50 8.16 -20.29
C ALA A 404 -13.53 9.17 -20.84
N ASP A 405 -13.99 10.10 -20.01
CA ASP A 405 -14.95 11.13 -20.42
C ASP A 405 -14.28 12.18 -21.31
N ILE A 406 -13.05 12.61 -20.97
CA ILE A 406 -12.24 13.49 -21.84
C ILE A 406 -12.02 12.83 -23.21
N LYS A 407 -11.67 11.54 -23.24
CA LYS A 407 -11.48 10.78 -24.48
C LYS A 407 -12.76 10.71 -25.30
N LYS A 408 -13.89 10.49 -24.64
CA LYS A 408 -15.21 10.45 -25.27
C LYS A 408 -15.60 11.80 -25.88
N TRP A 409 -15.29 12.91 -25.21
CA TRP A 409 -15.62 14.26 -25.71
C TRP A 409 -14.66 14.77 -26.79
N ASN A 410 -13.44 14.23 -26.83
CA ASN A 410 -12.37 14.69 -27.71
C ASN A 410 -11.79 13.56 -28.58
N PRO A 411 -12.61 12.79 -29.32
CA PRO A 411 -12.16 11.60 -30.02
C PRO A 411 -11.06 11.90 -31.06
N LYS A 412 -11.11 13.07 -31.70
CA LYS A 412 -10.10 13.50 -32.70
C LYS A 412 -8.72 13.79 -32.10
N VAL A 413 -8.68 14.34 -30.89
CA VAL A 413 -7.43 14.70 -30.19
C VAL A 413 -6.87 13.49 -29.43
N THR A 414 -7.75 12.69 -28.82
CA THR A 414 -7.33 11.56 -27.97
C THR A 414 -7.21 10.23 -28.70
N GLY A 415 -7.46 10.20 -30.01
CA GLY A 415 -7.20 9.05 -30.88
C GLY A 415 -5.71 8.88 -31.22
N GLN A 416 -4.89 9.89 -30.94
CA GLN A 416 -3.43 9.82 -31.08
C GLN A 416 -2.79 9.14 -29.86
N LYS A 417 -1.57 8.62 -30.02
CA LYS A 417 -0.85 7.89 -28.96
C LYS A 417 -0.65 8.74 -27.69
N TYR A 418 -0.42 10.04 -27.86
CA TYR A 418 -0.32 11.03 -26.79
C TYR A 418 -0.94 12.36 -27.25
N VAL A 419 -1.40 13.14 -26.28
CA VAL A 419 -1.86 14.51 -26.51
C VAL A 419 -0.67 15.47 -26.50
N GLN A 420 -0.68 16.47 -27.37
CA GLN A 420 0.43 17.38 -27.61
C GLN A 420 0.17 18.78 -27.04
N PRO A 421 1.22 19.53 -26.66
CA PRO A 421 1.08 20.94 -26.32
C PRO A 421 0.43 21.71 -27.47
N GLY A 422 -0.59 22.52 -27.17
CA GLY A 422 -1.41 23.25 -28.16
C GLY A 422 -2.74 22.58 -28.50
N ASP A 423 -2.92 21.29 -28.21
CA ASP A 423 -4.19 20.59 -28.42
C ASP A 423 -5.32 21.20 -27.60
N ARG A 424 -6.51 21.35 -28.21
CA ARG A 424 -7.69 21.90 -27.55
C ARG A 424 -8.63 20.78 -27.11
N LEU A 425 -8.80 20.62 -25.80
CA LEU A 425 -9.75 19.69 -25.19
C LEU A 425 -11.04 20.41 -24.79
N THR A 426 -12.16 19.92 -25.31
CA THR A 426 -13.50 20.22 -24.80
C THR A 426 -13.73 19.44 -23.50
N LEU A 427 -14.04 20.16 -22.43
CA LEU A 427 -14.35 19.62 -21.11
C LEU A 427 -15.77 20.02 -20.73
N LEU A 428 -16.57 19.04 -20.34
CA LEU A 428 -17.91 19.25 -19.82
C LEU A 428 -17.85 19.14 -18.29
N ILE A 429 -17.91 20.28 -17.60
CA ILE A 429 -17.88 20.31 -16.14
C ILE A 429 -19.29 20.57 -15.59
N ASN A 430 -19.66 19.81 -14.55
CA ASN A 430 -20.88 20.10 -13.81
C ASN A 430 -20.57 21.17 -12.78
N VAL A 431 -21.16 22.35 -12.97
CA VAL A 431 -21.11 23.43 -11.99
C VAL A 431 -22.39 23.34 -11.18
N VAL A 432 -22.27 23.20 -9.86
CA VAL A 432 -23.40 23.48 -8.96
C VAL A 432 -23.50 25.01 -8.94
N ALA A 433 -24.61 25.56 -9.43
CA ALA A 433 -24.83 27.00 -9.35
C ALA A 433 -25.02 27.38 -7.87
N GLY A 434 -24.19 28.32 -7.40
CA GLY A 434 -24.35 29.12 -6.18
C GLY A 434 -24.59 28.35 -4.90
#